data_AF-A0A3D3JI24-F1
#
_entry.id   AF-A0A3D3JI24-F1
#
_cell.length_a   1.000
_cell.length_b   1.000
_cell.length_c   1.000
_cell.angle_alpha   90.00
_cell.angle_beta   90.00
_cell.angle_gamma   90.00
#
_symmetry.space_group_name_H-M   'P 1'
#
loop_
_entity.id
_entity.type
_entity.pdbx_description
1 polymer ?
#
loop_
_entity_poly.entity_id
_entity_poly.type
_entity_poly.pdbx_seq_one_letter_code
_entity_poly.pdbx_strand_id
1 'polypeptide(L)' 'MNMQMQMPEKIQVEELGSPYHSRFVLAPLEEGYGVTIGNAFRRVLVSSIPGAAIVGVKLSEVLHEFQTVPGVVED' A
#
# COMPACT_ATOMS: atom_id res chain seq x y z
N MET A 1 -11.95 39.57 2.01
CA MET A 1 -11.44 38.46 1.18
C MET A 1 -12.26 37.24 1.56
N ASN A 2 -13.08 36.71 0.65
CA ASN A 2 -13.81 35.47 0.93
C ASN A 2 -12.79 34.33 0.96
N MET A 3 -12.45 33.90 2.16
CA MET A 3 -11.45 32.89 2.45
C MET A 3 -12.14 31.53 2.47
N GLN A 4 -12.60 31.09 1.30
CA GLN A 4 -13.24 29.78 1.16
C GLN A 4 -12.18 28.80 0.64
N MET A 5 -11.92 27.75 1.43
CA MET A 5 -10.94 26.71 1.11
C MET A 5 -11.23 26.08 -0.25
N GLN A 6 -10.18 25.92 -1.07
CA GLN A 6 -10.31 25.29 -2.38
C GLN A 6 -10.41 23.77 -2.24
N MET A 7 -11.62 23.26 -2.47
CA MET A 7 -11.96 21.84 -2.39
C MET A 7 -11.90 21.17 -3.77
N PRO A 8 -11.59 19.87 -3.83
CA PRO A 8 -11.58 19.14 -5.08
C PRO A 8 -13.02 18.93 -5.59
N GLU A 9 -13.23 19.02 -6.90
CA GLU A 9 -14.55 18.86 -7.52
C GLU A 9 -15.04 17.41 -7.45
N LYS A 10 -14.13 16.47 -7.72
CA LYS A 10 -14.37 15.03 -7.68
C LYS A 10 -13.06 14.27 -7.59
N ILE A 11 -13.16 13.02 -7.14
CA ILE A 11 -12.07 12.05 -7.24
C ILE A 11 -12.18 11.40 -8.62
N GLN A 12 -11.14 11.49 -9.43
CA GLN A 12 -11.05 10.74 -10.69
C GLN A 12 -10.30 9.44 -10.42
N VAL A 13 -10.89 8.32 -10.83
CA VAL A 13 -10.30 6.98 -10.69
C VAL A 13 -9.97 6.47 -12.08
N GLU A 14 -8.70 6.12 -12.29
CA GLU A 14 -8.20 5.59 -13.54
C GLU A 14 -7.74 4.15 -13.32
N GLU A 15 -8.39 3.22 -14.00
CA GLU A 15 -8.03 1.81 -14.01
C GLU A 15 -6.91 1.57 -15.04
N LEU A 16 -5.77 1.07 -14.59
CA LEU A 16 -4.55 0.98 -15.40
C LEU A 16 -4.36 -0.41 -16.06
N GLY A 17 -5.47 -1.12 -16.32
CA GLY A 17 -5.48 -2.42 -16.99
C GLY A 17 -5.05 -3.61 -16.13
N SER A 18 -4.81 -3.40 -14.83
CA SER A 18 -4.51 -4.45 -13.86
C SER A 18 -5.42 -4.30 -12.63
N PRO A 19 -5.96 -5.40 -12.09
CA PRO A 19 -6.73 -5.35 -10.84
C PRO A 19 -5.88 -4.95 -9.63
N TYR A 20 -4.54 -4.93 -9.77
CA TYR A 20 -3.60 -4.57 -8.71
C TYR A 20 -3.02 -3.16 -8.87
N HIS A 21 -3.48 -2.36 -9.84
CA HIS A 21 -2.97 -1.02 -10.08
C HIS A 21 -4.10 -0.05 -10.44
N SER A 22 -4.28 0.97 -9.62
CA SER A 22 -5.24 2.06 -9.83
C SER A 22 -4.61 3.41 -9.53
N ARG A 23 -5.03 4.45 -10.26
CA ARG A 23 -4.59 5.84 -10.03
C ARG A 23 -5.78 6.70 -9.61
N PHE A 24 -5.62 7.42 -8.50
CA PHE A 24 -6.61 8.35 -7.96
C PHE A 24 -6.09 9.78 -8.13
N VAL A 25 -6.85 10.65 -8.80
CA VAL A 25 -6.50 12.05 -9.02
C VAL A 25 -7.49 12.95 -8.28
N LEU A 26 -6.97 13.75 -7.35
CA LEU A 26 -7.71 14.76 -6.60
C LEU A 26 -7.18 16.14 -6.99
N ALA A 27 -7.99 16.88 -7.74
CA ALA A 27 -7.69 18.25 -8.13
C ALA A 27 -9.00 19.01 -8.43
N PRO A 28 -9.00 20.34 -8.30
CA PRO A 28 -7.91 21.15 -7.77
C PRO A 28 -7.92 21.18 -6.22
N LEU A 29 -6.80 21.55 -5.61
CA LEU A 29 -6.64 21.67 -4.16
C LEU A 29 -5.93 22.98 -3.85
N GLU A 30 -6.17 23.51 -2.65
CA GLU A 30 -5.37 24.62 -2.11
C GLU A 30 -3.89 24.22 -2.03
N GLU A 31 -3.00 25.20 -2.24
CA GLU A 31 -1.55 24.96 -2.23
C GLU A 31 -1.11 24.29 -0.93
N GLY A 32 -0.23 23.29 -1.02
CA GLY A 32 0.24 22.50 0.12
C GLY A 32 -0.71 21.39 0.58
N TYR A 33 -2.03 21.47 0.33
CA TYR A 33 -2.97 20.43 0.76
C TYR A 33 -2.78 19.10 0.04
N GLY A 34 -2.27 19.12 -1.20
CA GLY A 34 -1.90 17.89 -1.91
C GLY A 34 -0.88 17.05 -1.14
N VAL A 35 0.11 17.69 -0.52
CA VAL A 35 1.13 17.00 0.29
C VAL A 35 0.52 16.54 1.62
N THR A 36 -0.28 17.37 2.28
CA THR A 36 -0.96 17.03 3.54
C THR A 36 -1.82 15.78 3.39
N ILE A 37 -2.69 15.75 2.38
CA ILE A 37 -3.60 14.63 2.10
C ILE A 37 -2.80 13.42 1.61
N GLY A 38 -1.91 13.60 0.63
CA GLY A 38 -1.13 12.52 0.04
C GLY A 38 -0.27 11.78 1.06
N ASN A 39 0.40 12.51 1.97
CA ASN A 39 1.20 11.89 3.03
C ASN A 39 0.34 11.17 4.06
N ALA A 40 -0.81 11.74 4.44
CA ALA A 40 -1.74 11.08 5.36
C ALA A 40 -2.25 9.76 4.77
N PHE A 41 -2.72 9.77 3.52
CA PHE A 41 -3.16 8.57 2.82
C PHE A 41 -2.04 7.55 2.67
N ARG A 42 -0.84 7.95 2.23
CA ARG A 42 0.31 7.04 2.11
C ARG A 42 0.61 6.30 3.43
N ARG A 43 0.58 7.00 4.57
CA ARG A 43 0.82 6.37 5.88
C ARG A 43 -0.26 5.35 6.22
N VAL A 44 -1.53 5.68 6.01
CA VAL A 44 -2.65 4.76 6.25
C VAL A 44 -2.57 3.54 5.33
N LEU A 45 -2.32 3.76 4.04
CA LEU A 45 -2.22 2.70 3.03
C LEU A 45 -1.10 1.70 3.34
N VAL A 46 0.04 2.17 3.85
CA VAL A 46 1.20 1.30 4.15
C VAL A 46 1.10 0.65 5.53
N SER A 47 0.56 1.35 6.53
CA SER A 47 0.70 0.91 7.93
C SER A 47 -0.61 0.53 8.62
N SER A 48 -1.77 0.80 8.03
CA SER A 48 -3.06 0.64 8.71
C SER A 48 -4.06 -0.22 7.94
N ILE A 49 -3.74 -0.63 6.71
CA ILE A 49 -4.55 -1.60 5.98
C ILE A 49 -4.29 -2.99 6.59
N PRO A 50 -5.32 -3.66 7.15
CA PRO A 50 -5.17 -5.02 7.62
C PRO A 50 -4.85 -5.96 6.47
N GLY A 51 -3.88 -6.84 6.69
CA GLY A 51 -3.53 -7.91 5.78
C GLY A 51 -3.20 -9.18 6.57
N ALA A 52 -2.98 -10.27 5.85
CA ALA A 52 -2.46 -11.50 6.41
C ALA A 52 -1.19 -11.89 5.65
N ALA A 53 -0.21 -12.40 6.38
CA ALA A 53 1.03 -12.91 5.83
C ALA A 53 1.48 -14.13 6.62
N ILE A 54 2.35 -14.94 6.01
CA ILE A 54 2.99 -16.06 6.70
C ILE A 54 3.96 -15.46 7.72
N VAL A 55 3.77 -15.81 9.00
CA VAL A 55 4.61 -15.35 10.13
C VAL A 55 5.60 -16.40 10.59
N GLY A 56 5.45 -17.64 10.12
CA GLY A 56 6.32 -18.75 10.47
C GLY A 56 5.83 -20.05 9.83
N VAL A 57 6.76 -20.99 9.69
CA VAL A 57 6.50 -22.34 9.19
C VAL A 57 7.23 -23.34 10.09
N LYS A 58 6.68 -24.54 10.24
CA LYS A 58 7.34 -25.64 10.94
C LYS A 58 7.45 -26.82 9.99
N LEU A 59 8.68 -27.22 9.72
CA LEU A 59 9.01 -28.37 8.89
C LEU A 59 9.37 -29.55 9.80
N SER A 60 8.96 -30.76 9.42
CA SER A 60 9.32 -31.96 10.17
C SER A 60 10.82 -32.22 10.01
N GLU A 61 11.49 -32.56 11.10
CA GLU A 61 12.93 -32.92 11.12
C GLU A 61 13.88 -31.79 10.69
N VAL A 62 13.40 -30.55 10.59
CA VAL A 62 14.20 -29.35 10.35
C VAL A 62 14.35 -28.57 11.64
N LEU A 63 15.59 -28.38 12.08
CA LEU A 63 15.89 -27.75 13.36
C LEU A 63 16.05 -26.23 13.26
N HIS A 64 16.51 -25.72 12.12
CA HIS A 64 16.76 -24.29 11.90
C HIS A 64 16.66 -23.94 10.41
N GLU A 65 16.54 -22.64 10.12
CA GLU A 65 16.33 -22.10 8.75
C GLU A 65 17.48 -22.40 7.77
N PHE A 66 18.70 -22.65 8.26
CA PHE A 66 19.86 -22.95 7.41
C PHE A 66 20.09 -24.44 7.12
N GLN A 67 19.13 -25.32 7.47
CA GLN A 67 19.29 -26.76 7.27
C GLN A 67 18.77 -27.14 5.90
N THR A 68 19.59 -27.87 5.12
CA THR A 68 19.14 -28.40 3.83
C THR A 68 18.12 -29.52 4.02
N VAL A 69 17.12 -29.54 3.13
CA VAL A 69 16.09 -30.59 3.10
C VAL A 69 16.39 -31.54 1.95
N PRO A 70 16.59 -32.86 2.20
CA PRO A 70 16.85 -33.82 1.13
C PRO A 70 15.77 -33.80 0.05
N GLY A 71 16.19 -33.64 -1.21
CA GLY A 71 15.27 -33.60 -2.35
C GLY A 71 14.67 -32.23 -2.67
N VAL A 72 15.02 -31.19 -1.91
CA VAL A 72 14.68 -29.79 -2.21
C VAL A 72 15.90 -29.11 -2.83
N VAL A 73 15.70 -28.39 -3.93
CA VAL A 73 16.77 -27.69 -4.67
C VAL A 73 16.93 -26.27 -4.15
N GLU A 74 15.81 -25.67 -3.77
CA GLU A 74 15.72 -24.37 -3.14
C GLU A 74 16.36 -24.38 -1.73
N ASP A 75 17.03 -23.28 -1.39
CA ASP A 75 17.55 -22.98 -0.05
C ASP A 75 16.47 -22.25 0.76
#